data_AF-A0A0S8EJS3-F1
#
_entry.id   AF-A0A0S8EJS3-F1
#
_cell.length_a   1.000
_cell.length_b   1.000
_cell.length_c   1.000
_cell.angle_alpha   90.00
_cell.angle_beta   90.00
_cell.angle_gamma   90.00
#
_symmetry.space_group_name_H-M   'P 1'
#
loop_
_entity.id
_entity.type
_entity.pdbx_description
1 polymer ?
#
loop_
_entity_poly.entity_id
_entity_poly.type
_entity_poly.pdbx_seq_one_letter_code
_entity_poly.pdbx_strand_id
1 'polypeptide(L)'
;MAGTPRKGRRRLRQPEDFYRQSLTEAEKWKWAREMEGLDEEIALLRVRLKEALEERPEDMQLIAKGVDLLVKAVAARYRLSPKAQRDLSDSIAGVVQGIGTALYPEGFPHDD
;
A
#
# COMPACT_ATOMS: atom_id res chain seq x y z
N MET A 1 -39.97 -30.95 -15.29
CA MET A 1 -38.90 -31.11 -14.28
C MET A 1 -37.58 -31.20 -15.05
N ALA A 2 -36.84 -30.10 -15.20
CA ALA A 2 -35.76 -29.63 -14.32
C ALA A 2 -34.57 -30.63 -14.28
N GLY A 3 -33.33 -30.29 -14.63
CA GLY A 3 -32.76 -29.00 -14.99
C GLY A 3 -31.40 -29.15 -15.70
N THR A 4 -31.03 -28.10 -16.44
CA THR A 4 -29.76 -27.96 -17.15
C THR A 4 -28.62 -27.63 -16.17
N PRO A 5 -27.41 -28.21 -16.33
CA PRO A 5 -26.29 -27.89 -15.47
C PRO A 5 -25.81 -26.45 -15.74
N ARG A 6 -25.84 -25.63 -14.68
CA ARG A 6 -25.28 -24.27 -14.68
C ARG A 6 -23.78 -24.33 -14.95
N LYS A 7 -23.37 -23.92 -16.14
CA LYS A 7 -21.97 -23.69 -16.51
C LYS A 7 -21.44 -22.53 -15.66
N GLY A 8 -20.68 -22.86 -14.61
CA GLY A 8 -20.02 -21.88 -13.76
C GLY A 8 -19.19 -20.93 -14.63
N ARG A 9 -19.50 -19.64 -14.57
CA ARG A 9 -18.68 -18.57 -15.15
C ARG A 9 -17.36 -18.55 -14.39
N ARG A 10 -16.42 -19.37 -14.85
CA ARG A 10 -15.00 -19.28 -14.47
C ARG A 10 -14.58 -17.88 -14.89
N ARG A 11 -14.38 -16.98 -13.92
CA ARG A 11 -13.85 -15.63 -14.19
C ARG A 11 -12.58 -15.84 -15.01
N LEU A 12 -12.63 -15.51 -16.29
CA LEU A 12 -11.44 -15.48 -17.14
C LEU A 12 -10.54 -14.44 -16.46
N ARG A 13 -9.46 -14.89 -15.81
CA ARG A 13 -8.38 -14.00 -15.39
C ARG A 13 -8.05 -13.17 -16.62
N GLN A 14 -8.16 -11.86 -16.51
CA GLN A 14 -7.92 -11.00 -17.66
C GLN A 14 -6.47 -11.25 -18.11
N PRO A 15 -6.16 -11.16 -19.42
CA PRO A 15 -4.79 -11.31 -19.91
C PRO A 15 -3.82 -10.39 -19.17
N GLU A 16 -4.31 -9.23 -18.74
CA GLU A 16 -3.59 -8.25 -17.91
C GLU A 16 -3.10 -8.84 -16.57
N ASP A 17 -3.91 -9.65 -15.88
CA ASP A 17 -3.53 -10.32 -14.63
C ASP A 17 -2.44 -11.38 -14.85
N PHE A 18 -2.42 -12.00 -16.03
CA PHE A 18 -1.46 -13.04 -16.39
C PHE A 18 -0.06 -12.44 -16.61
N TYR A 19 0.04 -11.34 -17.38
CA TYR A 19 1.33 -10.66 -17.61
C TYR A 19 1.85 -9.94 -16.37
N ARG A 20 0.96 -9.46 -15.49
CA ARG A 20 1.32 -8.76 -14.25
C ARG A 20 2.05 -9.66 -13.24
N GLN A 21 1.80 -10.97 -13.25
CA GLN A 21 2.47 -11.94 -12.37
C GLN A 21 3.89 -12.33 -12.84
N SER A 22 4.23 -12.07 -14.11
CA SER A 22 5.52 -12.41 -14.71
C SER A 22 6.47 -11.22 -14.91
N LEU A 23 6.06 -10.00 -14.52
CA LEU A 23 6.92 -8.82 -14.67
C LEU A 23 8.14 -8.93 -13.75
N THR A 24 9.32 -8.72 -14.31
CA THR A 24 10.54 -8.45 -13.55
C THR A 24 10.40 -7.13 -12.78
N GLU A 25 11.18 -6.92 -11.73
CA GLU A 25 11.12 -5.68 -10.94
C GLU A 25 11.25 -4.44 -11.84
N ALA A 26 12.19 -4.43 -12.78
CA ALA A 26 12.39 -3.35 -13.73
C ALA A 26 11.15 -3.08 -14.62
N GLU A 27 10.41 -4.12 -15.01
CA GLU A 27 9.20 -4.01 -15.81
C GLU A 27 8.01 -3.52 -14.97
N LYS A 28 7.88 -3.95 -13.70
CA LYS A 28 6.91 -3.37 -12.76
C LYS A 28 7.10 -1.86 -12.61
N TRP A 29 8.36 -1.43 -12.50
CA TRP A 29 8.71 -0.01 -12.46
C TRP A 29 8.38 0.73 -13.78
N LYS A 30 8.50 0.07 -14.93
CA LYS A 30 8.14 0.68 -16.22
C LYS A 30 6.61 0.77 -16.39
N TRP A 31 5.88 -0.21 -15.90
CA TRP A 31 4.42 -0.23 -15.95
C TRP A 31 3.81 0.82 -15.01
N ALA A 32 4.34 0.94 -13.79
CA ALA A 32 3.96 2.00 -12.86
C ALA A 32 4.24 3.41 -13.40
N ARG A 33 5.19 3.57 -14.33
CA ARG A 33 5.49 4.85 -14.98
C ARG A 33 4.42 5.31 -15.98
N GLU A 34 3.60 4.40 -16.49
CA GLU A 34 2.56 4.70 -17.49
C GLU A 34 1.17 4.86 -16.85
N MET A 35 1.05 4.72 -15.53
CA MET A 35 -0.22 4.87 -14.82
C MET A 35 -0.62 6.36 -14.71
N GLU A 36 -1.53 6.78 -15.59
CA GLU A 36 -2.35 7.99 -15.41
C GLU A 36 -3.18 7.89 -14.11
N GLY A 37 -3.39 9.00 -13.40
CA GLY A 37 -4.24 9.04 -12.19
C GLY A 37 -3.53 8.76 -10.86
N LEU A 38 -2.21 8.52 -10.87
CA LEU A 38 -1.48 8.18 -9.64
C LEU A 38 -1.39 9.36 -8.65
N ASP A 39 -1.46 10.61 -9.10
CA ASP A 39 -1.52 11.77 -8.20
C ASP A 39 -2.84 11.81 -7.43
N GLU A 40 -3.96 11.54 -8.10
CA GLU A 40 -5.28 11.44 -7.52
C GLU A 40 -5.37 10.29 -6.51
N GLU A 41 -4.77 9.15 -6.83
CA GLU A 41 -4.68 8.04 -5.87
C GLU A 41 -3.82 8.39 -4.65
N ILE A 42 -2.66 9.04 -4.84
CA ILE A 42 -1.83 9.53 -3.74
C ILE A 42 -2.62 10.50 -2.85
N ALA A 43 -3.38 11.42 -3.45
CA ALA A 43 -4.23 12.36 -2.73
C ALA A 43 -5.33 11.64 -1.93
N LEU A 44 -6.02 10.68 -2.55
CA LEU A 44 -7.03 9.87 -1.87
C LEU A 44 -6.43 9.06 -0.72
N LEU A 45 -5.29 8.40 -0.94
CA LEU A 45 -4.58 7.63 0.09
C LEU A 45 -4.22 8.49 1.30
N ARG A 46 -3.77 9.73 1.09
CA ARG A 46 -3.49 10.67 2.19
C ARG A 46 -4.74 10.98 3.01
N VAL A 47 -5.89 11.23 2.36
CA VAL A 47 -7.16 11.48 3.04
C VAL A 47 -7.59 10.25 3.84
N ARG A 48 -7.56 9.06 3.23
CA ARG A 48 -7.95 7.81 3.90
C ARG A 48 -7.05 7.46 5.09
N LEU A 49 -5.75 7.72 4.96
CA LEU A 49 -4.81 7.47 6.05
C LEU A 49 -5.06 8.42 7.21
N LYS A 50 -5.40 9.68 6.91
CA LYS A 50 -5.80 10.66 7.93
C LYS A 50 -7.10 10.24 8.64
N GLU A 51 -8.12 9.86 7.88
CA GLU A 51 -9.38 9.33 8.43
C GLU A 51 -9.11 8.12 9.33
N ALA A 52 -8.27 7.18 8.89
CA ALA A 52 -7.92 6.00 9.68
C ALA A 52 -7.23 6.36 11.01
N LEU A 53 -6.35 7.37 11.00
CA LEU A 53 -5.71 7.88 12.22
C LEU A 53 -6.68 8.57 13.17
N GLU A 54 -7.72 9.24 12.65
CA GLU A 54 -8.72 9.93 13.46
C GLU A 54 -9.79 8.96 14.01
N GLU A 55 -10.24 8.00 13.20
CA GLU A 55 -11.33 7.10 13.55
C GLU A 55 -10.89 5.83 14.29
N ARG A 56 -9.72 5.28 13.93
CA ARG A 56 -9.21 3.99 14.43
C ARG A 56 -7.70 4.05 14.71
N PRO A 57 -7.27 4.97 15.60
CA PRO A 57 -5.85 5.10 15.95
C PRO A 57 -5.27 3.84 16.58
N GLU A 58 -6.07 2.89 17.06
CA GLU A 58 -5.60 1.62 17.63
C GLU A 58 -5.22 0.58 16.56
N ASP A 59 -5.72 0.70 15.32
CA ASP A 59 -5.43 -0.23 14.23
C ASP A 59 -4.09 0.12 13.56
N MET A 60 -3.02 -0.04 14.33
CA MET A 60 -1.64 0.22 13.91
C MET A 60 -1.24 -0.61 12.68
N GLN A 61 -1.81 -1.80 12.49
CA GLN A 61 -1.54 -2.62 11.31
C GLN A 61 -2.14 -2.02 10.04
N LEU A 62 -3.37 -1.50 10.10
CA LEU A 62 -4.01 -0.82 8.97
C LEU A 62 -3.24 0.45 8.61
N ILE A 63 -2.88 1.24 9.62
CA ILE A 63 -2.09 2.48 9.44
C ILE A 63 -0.74 2.16 8.80
N ALA A 64 -0.01 1.17 9.31
CA ALA A 64 1.29 0.78 8.77
C ALA A 64 1.19 0.32 7.29
N LYS A 65 0.17 -0.48 6.95
CA LYS A 65 -0.10 -0.90 5.57
C LYS A 65 -0.44 0.27 4.66
N GLY A 66 -1.24 1.23 5.15
CA GLY A 66 -1.61 2.42 4.41
C GLY A 66 -0.41 3.33 4.13
N VAL A 67 0.47 3.49 5.12
CA VAL A 67 1.75 4.21 4.97
C VAL A 67 2.65 3.55 3.93
N ASP A 68 2.86 2.23 4.02
CA ASP A 68 3.67 1.47 3.04
C ASP A 68 3.13 1.62 1.61
N LEU A 69 1.80 1.57 1.45
CA LEU A 69 1.15 1.77 0.15
C LEU A 69 1.38 3.19 -0.38
N LEU A 70 1.25 4.21 0.47
CA LEU A 70 1.51 5.60 0.11
C LEU A 70 2.96 5.82 -0.31
N VAL A 71 3.93 5.23 0.41
CA VAL A 71 5.35 5.28 0.06
C VAL A 71 5.61 4.68 -1.32
N LYS A 72 5.02 3.52 -1.61
CA LYS A 72 5.15 2.86 -2.91
C LYS A 72 4.53 3.70 -4.04
N ALA A 73 3.37 4.30 -3.81
CA ALA A 73 2.71 5.18 -4.77
C ALA A 73 3.56 6.43 -5.07
N VAL A 74 4.08 7.10 -4.03
CA VAL A 74 4.99 8.26 -4.17
C VAL A 74 6.27 7.85 -4.89
N ALA A 75 6.88 6.71 -4.53
CA ALA A 75 8.08 6.22 -5.17
C ALA A 75 7.89 5.96 -6.67
N ALA A 76 6.75 5.35 -7.03
CA ALA A 76 6.36 5.14 -8.42
C ALA A 76 6.13 6.45 -9.17
N ARG A 77 5.36 7.39 -8.58
CA ARG A 77 5.00 8.66 -9.22
C ARG A 77 6.21 9.54 -9.50
N TYR A 78 7.06 9.73 -8.51
CA TYR A 78 8.22 10.63 -8.60
C TYR A 78 9.49 9.92 -9.09
N ARG A 79 9.39 8.66 -9.51
CA ARG A 79 10.51 7.87 -10.05
C ARG A 79 11.70 7.86 -9.09
N LEU A 80 11.41 7.68 -7.80
CA LEU A 80 12.45 7.70 -6.78
C LEU A 80 13.47 6.60 -7.07
N SER A 81 14.75 6.94 -6.91
CA SER A 81 15.80 5.92 -6.95
C SER A 81 15.59 4.93 -5.79
N PRO A 82 16.11 3.69 -5.89
CA PRO A 82 16.02 2.73 -4.79
C PRO A 82 16.59 3.29 -3.48
N LYS A 83 17.60 4.17 -3.56
CA LYS A 83 18.12 4.88 -2.40
C LYS A 83 17.10 5.88 -1.85
N ALA A 84 16.53 6.75 -2.68
CA ALA A 84 15.55 7.74 -2.23
C ALA A 84 14.28 7.10 -1.64
N GLN A 85 13.85 5.96 -2.18
CA GLN A 85 12.75 5.18 -1.62
C GLN A 85 13.07 4.62 -0.23
N ARG A 86 14.29 4.09 -0.03
CA ARG A 86 14.75 3.63 1.29
C ARG A 86 14.85 4.79 2.27
N ASP A 87 15.50 5.88 1.88
CA ASP A 87 15.65 7.08 2.72
C ASP A 87 14.26 7.63 3.15
N LEU A 88 13.25 7.58 2.27
CA LEU A 88 11.86 7.93 2.59
C LEU A 88 11.23 6.97 3.60
N SER A 89 11.43 5.66 3.39
CA SER A 89 10.90 4.62 4.29
C SER A 89 11.51 4.73 5.69
N ASP A 90 12.83 4.95 5.77
CA ASP A 90 13.57 5.12 7.02
C ASP A 90 13.14 6.39 7.77
N SER A 91 12.94 7.49 7.03
CA SER A 91 12.45 8.75 7.62
C SER A 91 11.07 8.57 8.24
N ILE A 92 10.18 7.85 7.56
CA ILE A 92 8.85 7.53 8.07
C ILE A 92 8.91 6.60 9.28
N ALA A 93 9.76 5.58 9.25
CA ALA A 93 9.99 4.68 10.39
C ALA A 93 10.49 5.46 11.61
N GLY A 94 11.42 6.40 11.41
CA GLY A 94 11.92 7.29 12.47
C GLY A 94 10.83 8.17 13.09
N VAL A 95 9.91 8.70 12.28
CA VAL A 95 8.75 9.46 12.79
C VAL A 95 7.81 8.56 13.60
N VAL A 96 7.49 7.37 13.11
CA VAL A 96 6.63 6.40 13.82
C VAL A 96 7.27 5.99 15.15
N GLN A 97 8.58 5.73 15.16
CA GLN A 97 9.31 5.38 16.37
C GLN A 97 9.36 6.54 17.36
N GLY A 98 9.56 7.78 16.89
CA GLY A 98 9.51 8.99 17.72
C GLY A 98 8.13 9.21 18.34
N ILE A 99 7.05 8.97 17.59
CA ILE A 99 5.67 9.03 18.11
C ILE A 99 5.43 7.90 19.12
N GLY A 100 5.87 6.68 18.83
CA GLY A 100 5.77 5.53 19.74
C GLY A 100 6.42 5.80 21.09
N THR A 101 7.65 6.34 21.08
CA THR A 101 8.34 6.74 22.32
C THR A 101 7.63 7.89 23.05
N ALA A 102 7.03 8.84 22.32
CA ALA A 102 6.31 9.97 22.92
C ALA A 102 4.97 9.56 23.55
N LEU A 103 4.28 8.57 22.98
CA LEU A 103 2.98 8.08 23.46
C LEU A 103 3.11 6.96 24.48
N TYR A 104 4.15 6.12 24.37
CA TYR A 104 4.42 4.97 25.22
C TYR A 104 5.88 5.00 25.72
N PRO A 105 6.23 5.93 26.63
CA PRO A 105 7.59 6.07 27.13
C PRO A 105 8.09 4.83 27.90
N GLU A 106 7.16 4.03 28.45
CA GLU A 106 7.42 2.77 29.16
C GLU A 106 7.52 1.55 28.22
N GLY A 107 7.31 1.73 26.90
CA GLY A 107 7.19 0.65 25.92
C GLY A 107 5.73 0.25 25.64
N PHE A 108 5.48 -0.42 24.51
CA PHE A 108 4.14 -0.96 24.21
C PHE A 108 3.78 -2.04 25.23
N PRO A 109 2.56 -2.04 25.80
CA PRO A 109 2.12 -3.13 26.64
C PRO A 109 2.20 -4.44 25.84
N HIS A 110 2.91 -5.41 26.39
CA HIS A 110 2.88 -6.78 25.88
C HIS A 110 1.55 -7.38 26.33
N ASP A 111 0.65 -7.67 25.39
CA ASP A 111 -0.49 -8.54 25.67
C ASP A 111 0.06 -9.97 25.82
N ASP A 112 -0.01 -10.51 27.05
CA ASP A 112 0.29 -11.91 27.40
C ASP A 112 -0.72 -12.91 26.79
#